data_AF-A0A916QKP7-F1
#
_entry.id   AF-A0A916QKP7-F1
#
_cell.length_a   1.000
_cell.length_b   1.000
_cell.length_c   1.000
_cell.angle_alpha   90.00
_cell.angle_beta   90.00
_cell.angle_gamma   90.00
#
_symmetry.space_group_name_H-M   'P 1'
#
loop_
_entity.id
_entity.type
_entity.pdbx_description
1 polymer ?
#
loop_
_entity_poly.entity_id
_entity_poly.type
_entity_poly.pdbx_seq_one_letter_code
_entity_poly.pdbx_strand_id
1 'polypeptide(L)'
;MKLAINSAQAMQQLGAALAETAQGHDVLLLKGDLGAGKTTMTQGLGRQLGIRRPIKSPTFTLVREYREGRLPLFHMDFYRLESADLASIDLNEYLNEAGIVVIEWPDKIAEFLPREYLGLTLTRVDDSWESTKRVVEFEPHGERAEAWAEAVKAQLKA
;
A
#
# COMPACT_ATOMS: atom_id res chain seq x y z
N MET A 1 -9.02 0.71 12.69
CA MET A 1 -9.84 -0.52 12.49
C MET A 1 -8.91 -1.72 12.40
N LYS A 2 -9.32 -2.94 12.81
CA LYS A 2 -8.51 -4.17 12.66
C LYS A 2 -9.22 -5.22 11.82
N LEU A 3 -8.48 -5.88 10.93
CA LEU A 3 -8.97 -6.95 10.07
C LEU A 3 -8.09 -8.19 10.21
N ALA A 4 -8.69 -9.35 10.47
CA ALA A 4 -7.98 -10.62 10.44
C ALA A 4 -7.89 -11.14 9.00
N ILE A 5 -6.68 -11.43 8.55
CA ILE A 5 -6.38 -11.97 7.22
C ILE A 5 -5.70 -13.31 7.41
N ASN A 6 -6.26 -14.37 6.83
CA ASN A 6 -5.77 -15.74 7.05
C ASN A 6 -5.22 -16.42 5.79
N SER A 7 -5.08 -15.69 4.68
CA SER A 7 -4.53 -16.23 3.44
C SER A 7 -3.93 -15.12 2.56
N ALA A 8 -3.04 -15.51 1.65
CA ALA A 8 -2.53 -14.60 0.61
C ALA A 8 -3.66 -14.08 -0.29
N GLN A 9 -4.66 -14.92 -0.59
CA GLN A 9 -5.84 -14.52 -1.36
C GLN A 9 -6.67 -13.46 -0.62
N ALA A 10 -6.88 -13.60 0.69
CA ALA A 10 -7.58 -12.60 1.48
C ALA A 10 -6.80 -11.27 1.56
N MET A 11 -5.46 -11.34 1.62
CA MET A 11 -4.61 -10.14 1.53
C MET A 11 -4.75 -9.45 0.16
N GLN A 12 -4.81 -10.23 -0.93
CA GLN A 12 -5.04 -9.70 -2.27
C GLN A 12 -6.46 -9.14 -2.44
N GLN A 13 -7.47 -9.74 -1.81
CA GLN A 13 -8.84 -9.20 -1.78
C GLN A 13 -8.91 -7.87 -1.04
N LEU A 14 -8.18 -7.72 0.07
CA LEU A 14 -8.03 -6.41 0.71
C LEU A 14 -7.40 -5.39 -0.25
N GLY A 15 -6.31 -5.76 -0.94
CA GLY A 15 -5.71 -4.93 -1.99
C GLY A 15 -6.71 -4.53 -3.07
N ALA A 16 -7.54 -5.48 -3.53
CA ALA A 16 -8.58 -5.21 -4.50
C ALA A 16 -9.65 -4.24 -3.96
N ALA A 17 -10.11 -4.40 -2.73
CA ALA A 17 -11.09 -3.48 -2.13
C ALA A 17 -10.53 -2.05 -1.99
N LEU A 18 -9.24 -1.92 -1.63
CA LEU A 18 -8.51 -0.63 -1.64
C LEU A 18 -8.51 -0.02 -3.04
N ALA A 19 -8.13 -0.80 -4.04
CA ALA A 19 -8.12 -0.36 -5.43
C ALA A 19 -9.50 0.02 -5.96
N GLU A 20 -10.58 -0.70 -5.62
CA GLU A 20 -11.93 -0.39 -6.14
C GLU A 20 -12.42 0.98 -5.66
N THR A 21 -12.07 1.34 -4.43
CA THR A 21 -12.50 2.56 -3.76
C THR A 21 -11.48 3.70 -3.84
N ALA A 22 -10.34 3.45 -4.49
CA ALA A 22 -9.27 4.42 -4.67
C ALA A 22 -9.64 5.52 -5.68
N GLN A 23 -9.20 6.73 -5.37
CA GLN A 23 -9.25 7.93 -6.18
C GLN A 23 -7.82 8.40 -6.50
N GLY A 24 -7.68 9.30 -7.48
CA GLY A 24 -6.40 9.95 -7.73
C GLY A 24 -5.93 10.74 -6.52
N HIS A 25 -4.61 10.80 -6.32
CA HIS A 25 -3.92 11.40 -5.17
C HIS A 25 -4.05 10.61 -3.86
N ASP A 26 -4.66 9.42 -3.86
CA ASP A 26 -4.66 8.58 -2.66
C ASP A 26 -3.26 8.06 -2.35
N VAL A 27 -2.86 8.17 -1.08
CA VAL A 27 -1.58 7.68 -0.58
C VAL A 27 -1.81 6.58 0.45
N LEU A 28 -1.22 5.41 0.20
CA LEU A 28 -1.29 4.22 1.02
C LEU A 28 0.09 3.89 1.59
N LEU A 29 0.20 3.90 2.92
CA LEU A 29 1.45 3.58 3.61
C LEU A 29 1.37 2.18 4.22
N LEU A 30 2.35 1.34 3.92
CA LEU A 30 2.39 -0.06 4.35
C LEU A 30 3.53 -0.32 5.33
N LYS A 31 3.16 -0.60 6.57
CA LYS A 31 4.07 -0.99 7.65
C LYS A 31 3.92 -2.46 8.01
N GLY A 32 4.97 -3.03 8.59
CA GLY A 32 5.02 -4.42 9.03
C GLY A 32 6.33 -5.09 8.64
N ASP A 33 6.64 -6.19 9.30
CA ASP A 33 7.92 -6.88 9.15
C ASP A 33 8.15 -7.45 7.73
N LEU A 34 9.38 -7.93 7.49
CA LEU A 34 9.70 -8.69 6.29
C LEU A 34 8.78 -9.94 6.23
N GLY A 35 8.13 -10.14 5.09
CA GLY A 35 7.16 -11.24 4.93
C GLY A 35 5.77 -10.98 5.55
N ALA A 36 5.48 -9.77 6.04
CA ALA A 36 4.15 -9.42 6.55
C ALA A 36 3.04 -9.46 5.47
N GLY A 37 3.42 -9.35 4.18
CA GLY A 37 2.48 -9.44 3.05
C GLY A 37 2.18 -8.11 2.35
N LYS A 38 2.99 -7.08 2.59
CA LYS A 38 2.86 -5.73 1.98
C LYS A 38 2.77 -5.81 0.44
N THR A 39 3.79 -6.37 -0.22
CA THR A 39 3.76 -6.55 -1.69
C THR A 39 2.63 -7.46 -2.16
N THR A 40 2.24 -8.50 -1.38
CA THR A 40 1.10 -9.37 -1.70
C THR A 40 -0.21 -8.57 -1.77
N MET A 41 -0.40 -7.61 -0.87
CA MET A 41 -1.53 -6.70 -0.92
C MET A 41 -1.46 -5.79 -2.14
N THR A 42 -0.30 -5.20 -2.42
CA THR A 42 -0.08 -4.34 -3.60
C THR A 42 -0.34 -5.08 -4.92
N GLN A 43 -0.06 -6.39 -4.98
CA GLN A 43 -0.42 -7.23 -6.13
C GLN A 43 -1.93 -7.31 -6.35
N GLY A 44 -2.70 -7.50 -5.27
CA GLY A 44 -4.17 -7.50 -5.34
C GLY A 44 -4.73 -6.15 -5.80
N LEU A 45 -4.16 -5.07 -5.26
CA LEU A 45 -4.46 -3.69 -5.64
C LEU A 45 -4.20 -3.45 -7.12
N GLY A 46 -2.98 -3.74 -7.59
CA GLY A 46 -2.61 -3.51 -8.98
C GLY A 46 -3.45 -4.31 -9.97
N ARG A 47 -3.77 -5.57 -9.63
CA ARG A 47 -4.66 -6.41 -10.45
C ARG A 47 -6.05 -5.79 -10.58
N GLN A 48 -6.63 -5.30 -9.48
CA GLN A 48 -7.96 -4.69 -9.51
C GLN A 48 -7.97 -3.34 -10.23
N LEU A 49 -6.86 -2.59 -10.22
CA LEU A 49 -6.70 -1.41 -11.08
C LEU A 49 -6.66 -1.75 -12.58
N GLY A 50 -6.54 -3.03 -12.96
CA GLY A 50 -6.42 -3.47 -14.34
C GLY A 50 -4.99 -3.52 -14.87
N ILE A 51 -3.99 -3.47 -14.00
CA ILE A 51 -2.58 -3.62 -14.37
C ILE A 51 -2.34 -5.07 -14.78
N ARG A 52 -1.85 -5.26 -16.00
CA ARG A 52 -1.61 -6.59 -16.59
C ARG A 52 -0.19 -7.07 -16.32
N ARG A 53 0.74 -6.14 -16.17
CA ARG A 53 2.12 -6.46 -15.82
C ARG A 53 2.22 -7.00 -14.39
N PRO A 54 3.14 -7.93 -14.11
CA PRO A 54 3.36 -8.41 -12.74
C PRO A 54 3.78 -7.27 -11.79
N ILE A 55 3.06 -7.14 -10.68
CA ILE A 55 3.48 -6.28 -9.57
C ILE A 55 4.60 -6.97 -8.80
N LYS A 56 5.77 -6.32 -8.75
CA LYS A 56 6.96 -6.81 -8.06
C LYS A 56 7.39 -5.79 -7.02
N SER A 57 7.95 -6.26 -5.91
CA SER A 57 8.52 -5.35 -4.93
C SER A 57 9.62 -4.47 -5.58
N PRO A 58 9.61 -3.15 -5.36
CA PRO A 58 10.62 -2.24 -5.83
C PRO A 58 11.81 -2.12 -4.87
N THR A 59 12.05 -3.05 -3.92
CA THR A 59 13.13 -2.95 -2.92
C THR A 59 14.50 -2.50 -3.47
N PHE A 60 14.87 -2.90 -4.70
CA PHE A 60 16.14 -2.50 -5.34
C PHE A 60 16.02 -1.33 -6.33
N THR A 61 14.83 -1.09 -6.88
CA THR A 61 14.61 0.03 -7.82
C THR A 61 14.06 1.27 -7.12
N LEU A 62 13.73 1.15 -5.82
CA LEU A 62 13.03 2.08 -4.94
C LEU A 62 11.62 2.44 -5.40
N VAL A 63 11.42 2.67 -6.69
CA VAL A 63 10.14 3.01 -7.33
C VAL A 63 9.86 2.06 -8.49
N ARG A 64 8.57 1.75 -8.70
CA ARG A 64 8.04 1.12 -9.91
C ARG A 64 6.74 1.81 -10.32
N GLU A 65 6.67 2.17 -11.59
CA GLU A 65 5.51 2.85 -12.17
C GLU A 65 4.67 1.90 -13.03
N TYR A 66 3.37 1.94 -12.79
CA TYR A 66 2.37 1.23 -13.56
C TYR A 66 1.30 2.23 -14.00
N ARG A 67 1.52 2.85 -15.16
CA ARG A 67 0.62 3.88 -15.73
C ARG A 67 -0.57 3.32 -16.52
N GLU A 68 -0.75 2.00 -16.52
CA GLU A 68 -1.86 1.32 -17.19
C GLU A 68 -3.00 1.04 -16.21
N GLY A 69 -4.23 0.86 -16.71
CA GLY A 69 -5.40 0.57 -15.88
C GLY A 69 -6.26 1.79 -15.57
N ARG A 70 -7.09 1.69 -14.53
CA ARG A 70 -8.05 2.73 -14.11
C ARG A 70 -7.35 3.95 -13.48
N LEU A 71 -6.31 3.71 -12.69
CA LEU A 71 -5.46 4.72 -12.08
C LEU A 71 -3.99 4.29 -12.20
N PRO A 72 -3.06 5.22 -12.46
CA PRO A 72 -1.63 4.93 -12.32
C PRO A 72 -1.31 4.47 -10.89
N LEU A 73 -0.48 3.43 -10.77
CA LEU A 73 0.08 2.98 -9.49
C LEU A 73 1.56 3.32 -9.43
N PHE A 74 1.96 4.06 -8.39
CA PHE A 74 3.33 4.34 -8.03
C PHE A 74 3.69 3.52 -6.80
N HIS A 75 4.39 2.41 -7.00
CA HIS A 75 4.77 1.50 -5.91
C HIS A 75 6.20 1.80 -5.49
N MET A 76 6.38 2.12 -4.21
CA MET A 76 7.65 2.46 -3.59
C MET A 76 7.95 1.53 -2.41
N ASP A 77 9.23 1.24 -2.18
CA ASP A 77 9.70 0.43 -1.04
C ASP A 77 10.99 1.02 -0.50
N PHE A 78 10.92 1.52 0.73
CA PHE A 78 12.03 2.22 1.38
C PHE A 78 12.74 1.38 2.45
N TYR A 79 12.55 0.06 2.45
CA TYR A 79 13.26 -0.85 3.35
C TYR A 79 14.78 -0.61 3.33
N ARG A 80 15.34 -0.46 2.13
CA ARG A 80 16.78 -0.23 1.91
C ARG A 80 17.16 1.23 1.66
N LEU A 81 16.22 2.16 1.77
CA LEU A 81 16.47 3.56 1.44
C LEU A 81 17.56 4.16 2.34
N GLU A 82 18.65 4.66 1.77
CA GLU A 82 19.63 5.45 2.50
C GLU A 82 19.35 6.95 2.31
N SER A 83 19.86 7.81 3.19
CA SER A 83 19.59 9.26 3.12
C SER A 83 20.01 9.89 1.79
N ALA A 84 21.07 9.36 1.16
CA ALA A 84 21.53 9.81 -0.15
C ALA A 84 20.57 9.41 -1.28
N ASP A 85 19.91 8.26 -1.16
CA ASP A 85 18.96 7.77 -2.17
C ASP A 85 17.65 8.57 -2.17
N LEU A 86 17.23 9.09 -1.02
CA LEU A 86 15.99 9.88 -0.93
C LEU A 86 16.07 11.15 -1.77
N ALA A 87 17.25 11.78 -1.85
CA ALA A 87 17.47 12.95 -2.70
C ALA A 87 17.41 12.63 -4.21
N SER A 88 17.50 11.35 -4.59
CA SER A 88 17.40 10.91 -5.98
C SER A 88 15.96 10.62 -6.44
N ILE A 89 15.01 10.58 -5.49
CA ILE A 89 13.60 10.34 -5.77
C ILE A 89 12.84 11.66 -5.68
N ASP A 90 12.21 12.08 -6.78
CA ASP A 90 11.27 13.20 -6.73
C ASP A 90 9.92 12.75 -6.15
N LEU A 91 9.91 12.53 -4.83
CA LEU A 91 8.71 12.07 -4.12
C LEU A 91 7.55 13.07 -4.28
N ASN A 92 7.85 14.36 -4.35
CA ASN A 92 6.85 15.40 -4.51
C ASN A 92 6.15 15.32 -5.86
N GLU A 93 6.88 14.98 -6.94
CA GLU A 93 6.27 14.77 -8.26
C GLU A 93 5.22 13.66 -8.20
N TYR A 94 5.58 12.50 -7.66
CA TYR A 94 4.64 11.36 -7.55
C TYR A 94 3.43 11.66 -6.65
N LEU A 95 3.62 12.35 -5.52
CA LEU A 95 2.52 12.71 -4.62
C LEU A 95 1.53 13.70 -5.26
N ASN A 96 1.98 14.48 -6.25
CA ASN A 96 1.13 15.40 -7.00
C ASN A 96 0.50 14.77 -8.26
N GLU A 97 0.85 13.53 -8.63
CA GLU A 97 0.20 12.84 -9.76
C GLU A 97 -1.19 12.30 -9.37
N ALA A 98 -2.12 12.34 -10.32
CA ALA A 98 -3.49 11.83 -10.17
C ALA A 98 -3.56 10.29 -10.25
N GLY A 99 -2.73 9.60 -9.47
CA GLY A 99 -2.69 8.15 -9.32
C GLY A 99 -2.77 7.73 -7.85
N ILE A 100 -2.52 6.46 -7.58
CA ILE A 100 -2.38 5.94 -6.22
C ILE A 100 -0.89 5.70 -5.92
N VAL A 101 -0.43 6.25 -4.80
CA VAL A 101 0.94 6.06 -4.31
C VAL A 101 0.90 5.01 -3.20
N VAL A 102 1.66 3.93 -3.35
CA VAL A 102 1.80 2.87 -2.33
C VAL A 102 3.24 2.86 -1.84
N ILE A 103 3.47 3.14 -0.57
CA ILE A 103 4.80 3.22 0.03
C ILE A 103 4.96 2.14 1.09
N GLU A 104 5.83 1.16 0.84
CA GLU A 104 6.29 0.21 1.85
C GLU A 104 7.42 0.81 2.69
N TRP A 105 7.40 0.57 4.01
CA TRP A 105 8.40 1.08 4.96
C TRP A 105 8.53 2.61 4.98
N PRO A 106 7.44 3.35 5.26
CA PRO A 106 7.39 4.81 5.14
C PRO A 106 8.19 5.57 6.22
N ASP A 107 8.79 4.89 7.20
CA ASP A 107 9.33 5.53 8.42
C ASP A 107 10.44 6.56 8.14
N LYS A 108 11.17 6.40 7.03
CA LYS A 108 12.24 7.31 6.60
C LYS A 108 11.75 8.59 5.90
N ILE A 109 10.46 8.67 5.57
CA ILE A 109 9.89 9.79 4.81
C ILE A 109 8.81 10.55 5.59
N ALA A 110 8.75 10.39 6.91
CA ALA A 110 7.71 10.98 7.74
C ALA A 110 7.53 12.50 7.52
N GLU A 111 8.63 13.22 7.28
CA GLU A 111 8.62 14.68 7.02
C GLU A 111 8.09 15.07 5.64
N PHE A 112 8.03 14.11 4.70
CA PHE A 112 7.58 14.32 3.32
C PHE A 112 6.15 13.80 3.07
N LEU A 113 5.52 13.19 4.08
CA LEU A 113 4.17 12.68 3.94
C LEU A 113 3.17 13.81 3.68
N PRO A 114 2.17 13.60 2.81
CA PRO A 114 1.09 14.56 2.63
C PRO A 114 0.24 14.65 3.91
N ARG A 115 -0.63 15.66 3.95
CA ARG A 115 -1.57 15.84 5.08
C ARG A 115 -2.56 14.68 5.22
N GLU A 116 -2.90 14.03 4.11
CA GLU A 116 -3.88 12.96 4.07
C GLU A 116 -3.27 11.68 3.49
N TYR A 117 -3.41 10.58 4.21
CA TYR A 117 -2.95 9.26 3.78
C TYR A 117 -3.64 8.16 4.58
N LEU A 118 -3.72 6.96 4.02
CA LEU A 118 -4.16 5.77 4.73
C LEU A 118 -2.94 4.94 5.15
N GLY A 119 -2.70 4.85 6.46
CA GLY A 119 -1.71 3.93 7.02
C GLY A 119 -2.30 2.55 7.24
N LEU A 120 -1.58 1.50 6.85
CA LEU A 120 -1.87 0.11 7.17
C LEU A 120 -0.67 -0.53 7.85
N THR A 121 -0.89 -1.06 9.06
CA THR A 121 0.11 -1.85 9.80
C THR A 121 -0.25 -3.33 9.72
N LEU A 122 0.61 -4.14 9.08
CA LEU A 122 0.44 -5.59 8.89
C LEU A 122 1.27 -6.35 9.93
N THR A 123 0.60 -7.02 10.86
CA THR A 123 1.25 -7.74 11.96
C THR A 123 1.03 -9.25 11.83
N ARG A 124 2.09 -10.04 11.96
CA ARG A 124 1.99 -11.51 12.06
C ARG A 124 1.32 -11.90 13.37
N VAL A 125 0.39 -12.85 13.31
CA VAL A 125 -0.27 -13.35 14.54
C VAL A 125 0.61 -14.38 15.25
N ASP A 126 1.48 -15.06 14.49
CA ASP A 126 2.41 -16.05 15.02
C ASP A 126 3.71 -16.09 14.18
N ASP A 127 4.73 -16.73 14.75
CA ASP A 127 6.08 -16.81 14.19
C ASP A 127 6.28 -18.00 13.25
N SER A 128 5.25 -18.83 13.02
CA SER A 128 5.38 -19.96 12.10
C SER A 128 5.62 -19.45 10.68
N TRP A 129 6.68 -19.96 10.06
CA TRP A 129 7.07 -19.62 8.69
C TRP A 129 5.97 -19.91 7.66
N GLU A 130 5.11 -20.88 7.95
CA GLU A 130 3.99 -21.27 7.07
C GLU A 130 2.71 -20.48 7.38
N SER A 131 2.68 -19.69 8.47
CA SER A 131 1.47 -18.98 8.86
C SER A 131 1.17 -17.83 7.92
N THR A 132 -0.07 -17.85 7.44
CA THR A 132 -0.70 -16.79 6.65
C THR A 132 -1.54 -15.84 7.50
N LYS A 133 -1.59 -16.05 8.83
CA LYS A 133 -2.42 -15.25 9.74
C LYS A 133 -1.77 -13.89 9.99
N ARG A 134 -2.49 -12.83 9.65
CA ARG A 134 -2.12 -11.43 9.85
C ARG A 134 -3.27 -10.69 10.49
N VAL A 135 -2.94 -9.67 11.28
CA VAL A 135 -3.87 -8.59 11.59
C VAL A 135 -3.43 -7.37 10.80
N VAL A 136 -4.36 -6.77 10.07
CA VAL A 136 -4.15 -5.49 9.39
C VAL A 136 -4.87 -4.41 10.16
N GLU A 137 -4.12 -3.45 10.68
CA GLU A 137 -4.63 -2.28 11.38
C GLU A 137 -4.64 -1.07 10.43
N PHE A 138 -5.80 -0.41 10.35
CA PHE A 138 -6.03 0.79 9.55
C PHE A 138 -5.90 2.03 10.42
N GLU A 139 -5.07 2.96 9.96
CA GLU A 139 -4.71 4.23 10.58
C GLU A 139 -4.93 5.33 9.53
N PRO A 140 -6.19 5.76 9.29
CA PRO A 140 -6.47 6.86 8.38
C PRO A 140 -6.00 8.19 8.99
N HIS A 141 -5.42 9.06 8.16
CA HIS A 141 -5.07 10.42 8.52
C HIS A 141 -5.71 11.37 7.50
N GLY A 142 -6.59 12.25 7.98
CA GLY A 142 -7.36 13.17 7.14
C GLY A 142 -8.73 12.63 6.71
N GLU A 143 -9.62 13.54 6.30
CA GLU A 143 -11.02 13.23 5.97
C GLU A 143 -11.11 12.28 4.78
N ARG A 144 -10.26 12.48 3.76
CA ARG A 144 -10.23 11.60 2.57
C ARG A 144 -9.87 10.17 2.95
N ALA A 145 -8.89 9.99 3.84
CA ALA A 145 -8.42 8.67 4.26
C ALA A 145 -9.44 7.95 5.15
N GLU A 146 -10.15 8.68 6.01
CA GLU A 146 -11.25 8.13 6.82
C GLU A 146 -12.38 7.62 5.92
N ALA A 147 -12.80 8.44 4.94
CA ALA A 147 -13.81 8.06 3.96
C ALA A 147 -13.36 6.85 3.13
N TRP A 148 -12.08 6.79 2.75
CA TRP A 148 -11.53 5.65 2.03
C TRP A 148 -11.58 4.37 2.87
N ALA A 149 -11.15 4.41 4.13
CA ALA A 149 -11.15 3.26 5.02
C ALA A 149 -12.57 2.70 5.25
N GLU A 150 -13.58 3.56 5.41
CA GLU A 150 -14.97 3.13 5.55
C GLU A 150 -15.54 2.56 4.23
N ALA A 151 -15.17 3.12 3.07
CA ALA A 151 -15.56 2.57 1.77
C ALA A 151 -14.97 1.16 1.54
N VAL A 152 -13.69 0.95 1.89
CA VAL A 152 -13.04 -0.38 1.83
C VAL A 152 -13.78 -1.39 2.70
N LYS A 153 -14.14 -0.99 3.92
CA LYS A 153 -14.88 -1.84 4.87
C LYS A 153 -16.29 -2.18 4.36
N ALA A 154 -16.97 -1.25 3.69
CA ALA A 154 -18.25 -1.53 3.05
C ALA A 154 -18.08 -2.56 1.93
N GLN A 155 -17.04 -2.43 1.09
CA GLN A 155 -16.71 -3.40 0.04
C GLN A 155 -16.40 -4.80 0.58
N LEU A 156 -15.65 -4.91 1.68
CA LEU A 156 -15.31 -6.20 2.27
C LEU A 156 -16.50 -6.92 2.94
N LYS A 157 -17.63 -6.25 3.12
CA LYS A 157 -18.87 -6.82 3.68
C LYS A 157 -19.92 -7.17 2.62
N ALA A 158 -19.74 -6.69 1.40
CA ALA A 158 -20.63 -6.93 0.27
C ALA A 158 -20.35 -8.31 -0.37
#